data_AF-A0A1I8EL21-F1
#
_entry.id   AF-A0A1I8EL21-F1
#
_cell.length_a   1.000
_cell.length_b   1.000
_cell.length_c   1.000
_cell.angle_alpha   90.00
_cell.angle_beta   90.00
_cell.angle_gamma   90.00
#
_symmetry.space_group_name_H-M   'P 1'
#
loop_
_entity.id
_entity.type
_entity.pdbx_description
1 polymer ?
#
loop_
_entity_poly.entity_id
_entity_poly.type
_entity_poly.pdbx_seq_one_letter_code
_entity_poly.pdbx_strand_id
1 'polypeptide(L)'
;MAEVHIIGEIECASGFPEQRLFCRWELGFGGGWRVIQGVSKGQTQIDLSEYEDFAYFSHPLDIHLMKCYTWRPKGSLREEMMQYFVGGGLQLSNENSTGLDEYSRLRTVSMGVVKLRISVITKNFDRFGIQC
;
A
#
# COMPACT_ATOMS: atom_id res chain seq x y z
N MET A 1 -1.04 14.69 -13.77
CA MET A 1 -0.64 13.40 -13.17
C MET A 1 -1.48 13.24 -11.91
N ALA A 2 -2.12 12.09 -11.71
CA ALA A 2 -2.97 11.89 -10.54
C ALA A 2 -2.07 11.57 -9.33
N GLU A 3 -2.25 12.31 -8.25
CA GLU A 3 -1.50 12.20 -7.01
C GLU A 3 -2.47 11.87 -5.86
N VAL A 4 -2.04 11.02 -4.94
CA VAL A 4 -2.79 10.66 -3.73
C VAL A 4 -1.85 10.82 -2.55
N HIS A 5 -2.24 11.64 -1.57
CA HIS A 5 -1.52 11.74 -0.31
C HIS A 5 -2.36 11.08 0.76
N ILE A 6 -1.76 10.15 1.49
CA ILE A 6 -2.35 9.45 2.61
C ILE A 6 -1.61 9.95 3.84
N ILE A 7 -2.30 10.71 4.68
CA ILE A 7 -1.74 11.27 5.91
C ILE A 7 -2.63 10.82 7.04
N GLY A 8 -2.05 10.37 8.14
CA GLY A 8 -2.82 9.86 9.25
C GLY A 8 -1.95 9.46 10.42
N GLU A 9 -2.53 8.69 11.32
CA GLU A 9 -1.82 8.09 12.43
C GLU A 9 -2.48 6.78 12.86
N ILE A 10 -1.66 5.90 13.44
CA ILE A 10 -2.12 4.76 14.21
C ILE A 10 -2.30 5.26 15.64
N GLU A 11 -3.55 5.51 16.05
CA GLU A 11 -3.86 6.13 17.34
C GLU A 11 -3.57 5.17 18.49
N CYS A 12 -4.33 4.07 18.55
CA CYS A 12 -4.28 3.13 19.65
C CYS A 12 -4.79 1.74 19.27
N ALA A 13 -4.56 0.77 20.15
CA ALA A 13 -5.12 -0.57 20.10
C ALA A 13 -5.77 -0.92 21.45
N SER A 14 -6.86 -1.68 21.44
CA SER A 14 -7.59 -2.07 22.66
C SER A 14 -8.15 -3.48 22.56
N GLY A 15 -8.45 -4.11 23.70
CA GLY A 15 -9.07 -5.44 23.74
C GLY A 15 -8.10 -6.59 23.45
N PHE A 16 -6.82 -6.38 23.71
CA PHE A 16 -5.80 -7.42 23.68
C PHE A 16 -5.55 -7.94 25.11
N PRO A 17 -5.29 -9.24 25.28
CA PRO A 17 -5.02 -9.83 26.59
C PRO A 17 -3.66 -9.41 27.16
N GLU A 18 -2.75 -8.94 26.31
CA GLU A 18 -1.43 -8.47 26.68
C GLU A 18 -1.31 -6.96 26.43
N GLN A 19 -0.61 -6.29 27.34
CA GLN A 19 -0.41 -4.84 27.33
C GLN A 19 0.86 -4.40 26.58
N ARG A 20 1.72 -5.35 26.19
CA ARG A 20 2.97 -5.09 25.45
C ARG A 20 2.74 -5.28 23.97
N LEU A 21 2.26 -4.24 23.30
CA LEU A 21 1.84 -4.33 21.90
C LEU A 21 2.71 -3.47 21.00
N PHE A 22 2.88 -3.95 19.77
CA PHE A 22 3.37 -3.14 18.66
C PHE A 22 2.53 -3.47 17.42
N CYS A 23 2.40 -2.51 16.51
CA CYS A 23 1.71 -2.69 15.25
C CYS A 23 2.72 -2.64 14.11
N ARG A 24 2.71 -3.69 13.26
CA ARG A 24 3.42 -3.67 11.97
C ARG A 24 2.39 -3.42 10.88
N TRP A 25 2.72 -2.51 9.97
CA TRP A 25 1.82 -2.09 8.92
C TRP A 25 2.53 -2.06 7.57
N GLU A 26 1.77 -2.31 6.51
CA GLU A 26 2.23 -2.25 5.13
C GLU A 26 1.08 -1.79 4.25
N LEU A 27 1.36 -0.85 3.35
CA LEU A 27 0.41 -0.33 2.39
C LEU A 27 0.52 -1.08 1.06
N GLY A 28 -0.55 -1.80 0.71
CA GLY A 28 -0.70 -2.38 -0.61
C GLY A 28 -1.32 -1.41 -1.62
N PHE A 29 -0.70 -1.27 -2.78
CA PHE A 29 -1.21 -0.49 -3.90
C PHE A 29 -0.98 -1.24 -5.22
N GLY A 30 -1.87 -1.05 -6.19
CA GLY A 30 -1.79 -1.69 -7.50
C GLY A 30 -0.67 -1.13 -8.39
N GLY A 31 -0.26 -1.87 -9.42
CA GLY A 31 0.94 -1.61 -10.24
C GLY A 31 0.99 -0.27 -11.00
N GLY A 32 -0.11 0.49 -11.06
CA GLY A 32 -0.13 1.85 -11.63
C GLY A 32 0.32 2.95 -10.65
N TRP A 33 0.52 2.61 -9.38
CA TRP A 33 0.87 3.56 -8.33
C TRP A 33 2.32 3.37 -7.90
N ARG A 34 3.03 4.50 -7.71
CA ARG A 34 4.40 4.53 -7.21
C ARG A 34 4.47 5.45 -6.01
N VAL A 35 5.12 4.99 -4.94
CA VAL A 35 5.46 5.83 -3.78
C VAL A 35 6.53 6.82 -4.21
N ILE A 36 6.24 8.11 -4.04
CA ILE A 36 7.18 9.18 -4.37
C ILE A 36 7.75 9.85 -3.13
N GLN A 37 7.03 9.81 -2.01
CA GLN A 37 7.50 10.30 -0.72
C GLN A 37 6.79 9.54 0.40
N GLY A 38 7.41 9.48 1.58
CA GLY A 38 6.85 8.78 2.73
C GLY A 38 7.26 7.32 2.80
N VAL A 39 6.61 6.59 3.69
CA VAL A 39 6.97 5.21 4.04
C VAL A 39 5.80 4.28 3.68
N SER A 40 6.04 3.20 2.94
CA SER A 40 4.97 2.26 2.57
C SER A 40 4.85 1.05 3.50
N LYS A 41 5.81 0.87 4.42
CA LYS A 41 5.83 -0.23 5.40
C LYS A 41 6.61 0.19 6.63
N GLY A 42 6.11 -0.19 7.81
CA GLY A 42 6.71 0.24 9.06
C GLY A 42 6.24 -0.55 10.26
N GLN A 43 6.80 -0.18 11.42
CA GLN A 43 6.44 -0.73 12.71
C GLN A 43 6.34 0.42 13.71
N THR A 44 5.30 0.40 14.55
CA THR A 44 5.14 1.36 15.64
C THR A 44 6.10 1.06 16.79
N GLN A 45 6.20 2.03 17.71
CA GLN A 45 6.80 1.79 19.02
C GLN A 45 6.02 0.70 19.79
N ILE A 46 6.72 0.06 20.73
CA ILE A 46 6.11 -0.87 21.68
C ILE A 46 5.52 -0.03 22.80
N ASP A 47 4.22 -0.16 23.04
CA ASP A 47 3.62 0.41 24.24
C ASP A 47 3.75 -0.58 25.42
N LEU A 48 3.95 -0.04 26.61
CA LEU A 48 4.16 -0.77 27.86
C LEU A 48 3.18 -0.31 28.95
N SER A 49 2.07 0.31 28.57
CA SER A 49 1.03 0.78 29.48
C SER A 49 0.54 -0.37 30.39
N GLU A 50 0.91 -0.31 31.68
CA GLU A 50 0.53 -1.33 32.68
C GLU A 50 -0.87 -1.10 33.27
N TYR A 51 -1.47 0.07 32.98
CA TYR A 51 -2.64 0.59 33.70
C TYR A 51 -3.86 0.88 32.82
N GLU A 52 -3.71 0.91 31.49
CA GLU A 52 -4.82 1.24 30.59
C GLU A 52 -5.22 0.05 29.71
N ASP A 53 -6.52 -0.06 29.44
CA ASP A 53 -7.09 -1.03 28.49
C ASP A 53 -6.76 -0.68 27.01
N PHE A 54 -6.05 0.43 26.81
CA PHE A 54 -5.62 0.96 25.52
C PHE A 54 -4.10 1.03 25.47
N ALA A 55 -3.54 0.52 24.37
CA ALA A 55 -2.16 0.73 23.99
C ALA A 55 -2.07 1.92 23.02
N TYR A 56 -1.35 2.98 23.40
CA TYR A 56 -1.23 4.20 22.59
C TYR A 56 0.06 4.20 21.78
N PHE A 57 -0.08 4.29 20.46
CA PHE A 57 1.07 4.36 19.56
C PHE A 57 1.33 5.77 19.07
N SER A 58 0.27 6.53 18.75
CA SER A 58 0.35 7.87 18.13
C SER A 58 1.37 7.93 16.97
N HIS A 59 1.42 6.85 16.17
CA HIS A 59 2.45 6.69 15.15
C HIS A 59 2.01 7.39 13.86
N PRO A 60 2.74 8.42 13.39
CA PRO A 60 2.36 9.16 12.20
C PRO A 60 2.53 8.30 10.95
N LEU A 61 1.54 8.40 10.06
CA LEU A 61 1.53 7.81 8.72
C LEU A 61 1.55 8.94 7.70
N ASP A 62 2.55 8.95 6.82
CA ASP A 62 2.65 9.88 5.70
C ASP A 62 3.15 9.13 4.47
N ILE A 63 2.32 9.11 3.43
CA ILE A 63 2.56 8.36 2.20
C ILE A 63 2.04 9.18 1.02
N HIS A 64 2.92 9.49 0.09
CA HIS A 64 2.61 10.19 -1.14
C HIS A 64 2.75 9.23 -2.32
N LEU A 65 1.62 8.94 -2.96
CA LEU A 65 1.51 8.09 -4.13
C LEU A 65 1.29 8.93 -5.39
N MET A 66 1.89 8.50 -6.49
CA MET A 66 1.69 9.08 -7.81
C MET A 66 1.31 8.00 -8.81
N LYS A 67 0.32 8.28 -9.66
CA LYS A 67 -0.09 7.38 -10.74
C LYS A 67 0.90 7.51 -11.91
N CYS A 68 1.63 6.43 -12.21
CA CYS A 68 2.54 6.34 -13.34
C CYS A 68 1.84 5.56 -14.48
N TYR A 69 1.60 6.20 -15.62
CA TYR A 69 1.16 5.47 -16.82
C TYR A 69 2.36 4.69 -17.36
N THR A 70 2.34 3.36 -17.22
CA THR A 70 3.37 2.50 -17.78
C THR A 70 3.15 2.30 -19.28
N TRP A 71 4.27 2.29 -20.01
CA TRP A 71 4.36 2.12 -21.44
C TRP A 71 4.38 0.63 -21.78
N ARG A 72 3.91 0.27 -22.98
CA ARG A 72 4.11 -1.04 -23.57
C ARG A 72 5.33 -0.98 -24.48
N PRO A 73 6.26 -1.96 -24.45
CA PRO A 73 7.32 -2.04 -25.45
C PRO A 73 6.71 -2.23 -26.84
N LYS A 74 7.02 -1.30 -27.75
CA LYS A 74 6.64 -1.40 -29.17
C LYS A 74 7.80 -2.09 -29.92
N GLY A 75 7.54 -3.27 -30.48
CA GLY A 75 8.52 -4.01 -31.29
C GLY A 75 8.67 -3.45 -32.71
N SER A 76 9.53 -4.05 -33.52
CA SER A 76 9.59 -3.78 -34.97
C SER A 76 8.28 -4.21 -35.66
N LEU A 77 7.96 -3.66 -36.83
CA LEU A 77 6.74 -4.00 -37.58
C LEU A 77 6.54 -5.53 -37.78
N ARG A 78 7.63 -6.29 -37.97
CA ARG A 78 7.57 -7.75 -38.09
C ARG A 78 7.25 -8.42 -36.76
N GLU A 79 7.78 -7.92 -35.64
CA GLU A 79 7.47 -8.41 -34.30
C GLU A 79 6.07 -8.00 -33.86
N GLU A 80 5.56 -6.84 -34.27
CA GLU A 80 4.17 -6.45 -34.06
C GLU A 80 3.21 -7.29 -34.90
N MET A 81 3.55 -7.57 -36.17
CA MET A 81 2.79 -8.51 -37.00
C MET A 81 2.86 -9.92 -36.44
N MET A 82 4.04 -10.42 -36.04
CA MET A 82 4.19 -11.73 -35.40
C MET A 82 3.45 -11.77 -34.06
N GLN A 83 3.47 -10.71 -33.28
CA GLN A 83 2.66 -10.61 -32.06
C GLN A 83 1.17 -10.65 -32.38
N TYR A 84 0.74 -10.01 -33.47
CA TYR A 84 -0.67 -9.96 -33.88
C TYR A 84 -1.17 -11.30 -34.44
N PHE A 85 -0.36 -11.98 -35.26
CA PHE A 85 -0.75 -13.23 -35.95
C PHE A 85 -0.32 -14.51 -35.23
N VAL A 86 0.83 -14.51 -34.54
CA VAL A 86 1.42 -15.68 -33.87
C VAL A 86 1.36 -15.55 -32.34
N GLY A 87 1.14 -14.35 -31.80
CA GLY A 87 0.75 -14.16 -30.39
C GLY A 87 1.88 -13.98 -29.36
N GLY A 88 3.07 -13.49 -29.73
CA GLY A 88 4.19 -13.27 -28.80
C GLY A 88 4.59 -11.80 -28.66
N GLY A 89 4.42 -11.20 -27.48
CA GLY A 89 4.87 -9.83 -27.17
C GLY A 89 6.18 -9.77 -26.40
N LEU A 90 6.92 -8.67 -26.52
CA LEU A 90 8.09 -8.39 -25.68
C LEU A 90 7.66 -8.34 -24.20
N GLN A 91 8.14 -9.30 -23.42
CA GLN A 91 7.94 -9.35 -21.97
C GLN A 91 9.20 -8.86 -21.26
N LEU A 92 9.02 -8.00 -20.26
CA LEU A 92 10.08 -7.70 -19.30
C LEU A 92 10.41 -8.98 -18.53
N SER A 93 11.64 -9.45 -18.66
CA SER A 93 12.15 -10.58 -17.88
C SER A 93 12.57 -10.06 -16.50
N ASN A 94 11.80 -10.49 -15.50
CA ASN A 94 11.92 -10.26 -14.05
C ASN A 94 11.70 -8.82 -13.54
N GLU A 95 10.55 -8.62 -12.90
CA GLU A 95 10.37 -7.62 -11.83
C GLU A 95 9.87 -8.36 -10.58
N ASN A 96 10.76 -8.48 -9.58
CA ASN A 96 10.46 -9.19 -8.34
C ASN A 96 9.43 -8.44 -7.48
N SER A 97 8.43 -9.19 -7.04
CA SER A 97 7.69 -9.09 -5.77
C SER A 97 6.86 -7.82 -5.49
N THR A 98 5.58 -7.83 -5.87
CA THR A 98 4.52 -7.19 -5.06
C THR A 98 4.02 -8.21 -4.02
N GLY A 99 4.78 -8.39 -2.94
CA GLY A 99 4.51 -9.36 -1.88
C GLY A 99 3.35 -8.97 -0.96
N LEU A 100 2.13 -8.84 -1.49
CA LEU A 100 0.92 -8.89 -0.65
C LEU A 100 0.39 -10.32 -0.46
N ASP A 101 0.78 -11.24 -1.34
CA ASP A 101 0.19 -12.58 -1.39
C ASP A 101 0.72 -13.53 -0.31
N GLU A 102 1.84 -13.18 0.35
CA GLU A 102 2.44 -14.01 1.40
C GLU A 102 1.68 -13.94 2.74
N TYR A 103 0.95 -12.86 3.02
CA TYR A 103 0.20 -12.69 4.27
C TYR A 103 -1.12 -13.48 4.31
N SER A 104 -1.60 -13.98 3.15
CA SER A 104 -2.86 -14.72 3.03
C SER A 104 -2.87 -16.11 3.69
N ARG A 105 -1.71 -16.58 4.16
CA ARG A 105 -1.54 -17.90 4.80
C ARG A 105 -1.48 -17.85 6.33
N LEU A 106 -1.59 -16.67 6.93
CA LEU A 106 -1.55 -16.52 8.38
C LEU A 106 -2.90 -16.90 8.97
N ARG A 107 -2.92 -17.89 9.87
CA ARG A 107 -4.08 -18.17 10.73
C ARG A 107 -4.24 -17.01 11.70
N THR A 108 -5.20 -16.14 11.43
CA THR A 108 -5.55 -15.03 12.33
C THR A 108 -6.67 -15.44 13.26
N VAL A 109 -6.57 -15.03 14.52
CA VAL A 109 -7.70 -15.02 15.46
C VAL A 109 -8.04 -13.55 15.68
N SER A 110 -9.33 -13.18 15.63
CA SER A 110 -9.74 -11.82 15.91
C SER A 110 -9.42 -11.48 17.37
N MET A 111 -8.44 -10.62 17.59
CA MET A 111 -7.99 -10.18 18.90
C MET A 111 -7.87 -8.65 18.86
N GLY A 112 -8.62 -7.97 19.73
CA GLY A 112 -8.63 -6.52 19.86
C GLY A 112 -9.08 -5.72 18.64
N VAL A 113 -9.01 -4.39 18.76
CA VAL A 113 -9.34 -3.40 17.74
C VAL A 113 -8.22 -2.38 17.68
N VAL A 114 -7.74 -2.07 16.48
CA VAL A 114 -6.77 -0.97 16.25
C VAL A 114 -7.51 0.21 15.63
N LYS A 115 -7.35 1.39 16.22
CA LYS A 115 -7.95 2.63 15.75
C LYS A 115 -6.97 3.39 14.86
N LEU A 116 -7.39 3.62 13.62
CA LEU A 116 -6.62 4.32 12.59
C LEU A 116 -7.35 5.60 12.22
N ARG A 117 -6.63 6.71 12.17
CA ARG A 117 -7.14 7.98 11.66
C ARG A 117 -6.42 8.31 10.37
N ILE A 118 -7.10 8.19 9.23
CA ILE A 118 -6.51 8.37 7.91
C ILE A 118 -7.27 9.46 7.16
N SER A 119 -6.52 10.41 6.60
CA SER A 119 -6.98 11.44 5.70
C SER A 119 -6.38 11.19 4.32
N VAL A 120 -7.23 11.15 3.30
CA VAL A 120 -6.80 10.94 1.92
C VAL A 120 -7.05 12.21 1.14
N ILE A 121 -5.99 12.75 0.53
CA ILE A 121 -6.04 13.94 -0.32
C ILE A 121 -5.76 13.48 -1.74
N THR A 122 -6.73 13.66 -2.62
CA THR A 122 -6.60 13.40 -4.06
C THR A 122 -6.30 14.69 -4.79
N LYS A 123 -5.35 14.65 -5.73
CA LYS A 123 -4.96 15.82 -6.53
C LYS A 123 -4.95 15.47 -8.01
N ASN A 124 -5.55 16.35 -8.82
CA ASN A 124 -5.72 16.21 -10.27
C ASN A 124 -6.57 15.01 -10.73
N PHE A 125 -7.46 14.47 -9.89
CA PHE A 125 -8.33 13.35 -10.26
C PHE A 125 -9.43 13.77 -11.26
N ASP A 126 -9.87 15.02 -11.15
CA ASP A 126 -10.79 15.72 -12.03
C ASP A 126 -10.34 15.72 -13.49
N ARG A 127 -9.03 15.90 -13.74
CA ARG A 127 -8.44 15.88 -15.09
C ARG A 127 -8.45 14.51 -15.75
N PHE A 128 -8.72 13.44 -15.00
CA PHE A 128 -8.75 12.06 -15.50
C PHE A 128 -10.14 11.44 -15.47
N GLY A 129 -11.19 12.23 -15.20
CA GLY A 129 -12.58 11.76 -15.23
C GLY A 129 -12.92 10.75 -14.12
N ILE A 130 -12.13 10.70 -13.05
CA ILE A 130 -12.37 9.82 -11.91
C ILE A 130 -13.18 10.63 -10.89
N GLN A 131 -14.50 10.41 -10.85
CA GLN A 131 -15.33 10.91 -9.74
C GLN A 131 -15.04 10.07 -8.50
N CYS A 132 -14.70 10.75 -7.40
CA CYS A 132 -14.50 10.14 -6.08
C CYS A 132 -15.84 9.75 -5.44
#